data_AF-A0A662IRB6-F1
#
_entry.id   AF-A0A662IRB6-F1
#
_cell.length_a   1.000
_cell.length_b   1.000
_cell.length_c   1.000
_cell.angle_alpha   90.00
_cell.angle_beta   90.00
_cell.angle_gamma   90.00
#
_symmetry.space_group_name_H-M   'P 1'
#
loop_
_entity.id
_entity.type
_entity.pdbx_description
1 polymer ?
#
loop_
_entity_poly.entity_id
_entity_poly.type
_entity_poly.pdbx_seq_one_letter_code
_entity_poly.pdbx_strand_id
1 'polypeptide(L)'
;MKFVHLRAQVVRKVRKEVEGIRKIAESYADLIRKVNERIWRAYSEAYEEAWKETGVREEALFRVATYFNLVLNNYGFKELAESERELDSYKVFDLINLQLEKHSEDYGSSLAVEEIGMVINPPTYRLYGGIDTIFNLNRKLREVTREAIRKCKKLLGDKRFNTCIARVLREGYENVKWWYDKLDDEELKEDLKTIYKKLSIIWSK
;
A
#
# COMPACT_ATOMS: atom_id res chain seq x y z
N MET A 1 -34.69 15.37 -32.02
CA MET A 1 -34.83 15.00 -30.58
C MET A 1 -34.06 13.76 -30.13
N LYS A 2 -33.93 12.66 -30.92
CA LYS A 2 -33.21 11.42 -30.49
C LYS A 2 -31.72 11.63 -30.12
N PHE A 3 -31.00 12.49 -30.84
CA PHE A 3 -29.57 12.76 -30.60
C PHE A 3 -29.27 13.47 -29.27
N VAL A 4 -30.15 14.36 -28.80
CA VAL A 4 -29.98 15.09 -27.53
C VAL A 4 -30.17 14.15 -26.33
N HIS A 5 -31.12 13.22 -26.44
CA HIS A 5 -31.39 12.22 -25.39
C HIS A 5 -30.23 11.20 -25.26
N LEU A 6 -29.68 10.73 -26.39
CA LEU A 6 -28.50 9.86 -26.42
C LEU A 6 -27.26 10.54 -25.83
N ARG A 7 -26.99 11.81 -26.19
CA ARG A 7 -25.88 12.57 -25.58
C ARG A 7 -26.06 12.75 -24.07
N ALA A 8 -27.26 13.07 -23.60
CA ALA A 8 -27.53 13.23 -22.17
C ALA A 8 -27.35 11.92 -21.37
N GLN A 9 -27.76 10.77 -21.94
CA GLN A 9 -27.54 9.46 -21.33
C GLN A 9 -26.06 9.08 -21.27
N VAL A 10 -25.30 9.32 -22.35
CA VAL A 10 -23.84 9.08 -22.39
C VAL A 10 -23.12 9.96 -21.38
N VAL A 11 -23.45 11.25 -21.30
CA VAL A 11 -22.86 12.18 -20.32
C VAL A 11 -23.18 11.75 -18.88
N ARG A 12 -24.40 11.33 -18.58
CA ARG A 12 -24.77 10.79 -17.25
C ARG A 12 -24.00 9.50 -16.91
N LYS A 13 -23.82 8.61 -17.88
CA LYS A 13 -23.08 7.35 -17.68
C LYS A 13 -21.60 7.62 -17.40
N VAL A 14 -20.96 8.49 -18.19
CA VAL A 14 -19.57 8.91 -17.97
C VAL A 14 -19.41 9.58 -16.61
N ARG A 15 -20.32 10.48 -16.21
CA ARG A 15 -20.26 11.14 -14.89
C ARG A 15 -20.38 10.16 -13.73
N LYS A 16 -21.26 9.14 -13.83
CA LYS A 16 -21.34 8.04 -12.85
C LYS A 16 -20.06 7.19 -12.80
N GLU A 17 -19.38 7.03 -13.94
CA GLU A 17 -18.15 6.23 -14.02
C GLU A 17 -16.92 7.01 -13.51
N VAL A 18 -16.87 8.33 -13.71
CA VAL A 18 -15.88 9.21 -13.05
C VAL A 18 -16.09 9.21 -11.53
N GLU A 19 -17.33 9.27 -11.04
CA GLU A 19 -17.59 9.05 -9.61
C GLU A 19 -17.10 7.67 -9.13
N GLY A 20 -17.14 6.68 -10.03
CA GLY A 20 -16.64 5.34 -9.79
C GLY A 20 -15.13 5.24 -9.55
N ILE A 21 -14.31 6.15 -10.12
CA ILE A 21 -12.86 6.18 -9.86
C ILE A 21 -12.56 6.74 -8.47
N ARG A 22 -13.30 7.78 -8.05
CA ARG A 22 -13.10 8.42 -6.75
C ARG A 22 -13.41 7.45 -5.62
N LYS A 23 -14.56 6.78 -5.68
CA LYS A 23 -14.98 5.79 -4.67
C LYS A 23 -14.02 4.62 -4.52
N ILE A 24 -13.51 4.10 -5.64
CA ILE A 24 -12.56 2.99 -5.55
C ILE A 24 -11.20 3.47 -5.03
N ALA A 25 -10.74 4.67 -5.44
CA ALA A 25 -9.52 5.26 -4.91
C ALA A 25 -9.64 5.56 -3.40
N GLU A 26 -10.80 6.03 -2.93
CA GLU A 26 -11.11 6.22 -1.51
C GLU A 26 -11.00 4.89 -0.74
N SER A 27 -11.54 3.80 -1.31
CA SER A 27 -11.46 2.47 -0.71
C SER A 27 -10.01 2.00 -0.54
N TYR A 28 -9.17 2.21 -1.56
CA TYR A 28 -7.73 1.93 -1.47
C TYR A 28 -7.03 2.83 -0.46
N ALA A 29 -7.29 4.13 -0.48
CA ALA A 29 -6.67 5.09 0.42
C ALA A 29 -6.99 4.79 1.89
N ASP A 30 -8.24 4.42 2.18
CA ASP A 30 -8.71 4.03 3.50
C ASP A 30 -8.11 2.69 3.96
N LEU A 31 -8.06 1.70 3.07
CA LEU A 31 -7.42 0.41 3.36
C LEU A 31 -5.94 0.61 3.71
N ILE A 32 -5.20 1.38 2.92
CA ILE A 32 -3.79 1.67 3.17
C ILE A 32 -3.60 2.44 4.49
N ARG A 33 -4.46 3.42 4.77
CA ARG A 33 -4.45 4.15 6.06
C ARG A 33 -4.60 3.19 7.24
N LYS A 34 -5.59 2.30 7.18
CA LYS A 34 -5.83 1.28 8.23
C LYS A 34 -4.65 0.34 8.40
N VAL A 35 -4.00 -0.09 7.31
CA VAL A 35 -2.77 -0.88 7.38
C VAL A 35 -1.68 -0.14 8.14
N ASN A 36 -1.43 1.12 7.79
CA ASN A 36 -0.40 1.92 8.44
C ASN A 36 -0.67 2.13 9.93
N GLU A 37 -1.94 2.30 10.32
CA GLU A 37 -2.34 2.38 11.73
C GLU A 37 -2.02 1.09 12.51
N ARG A 38 -2.27 -0.07 11.89
CA ARG A 38 -1.96 -1.39 12.47
C ARG A 38 -0.45 -1.60 12.59
N ILE A 39 0.30 -1.26 11.54
CA ILE A 39 1.76 -1.31 11.53
C ILE A 39 2.34 -0.44 12.64
N TRP A 40 1.88 0.81 12.78
CA TRP A 40 2.38 1.73 13.80
C TRP A 40 2.10 1.25 15.22
N ARG A 41 0.91 0.67 15.44
CA ARG A 41 0.57 0.03 16.71
C ARG A 41 1.51 -1.12 17.01
N ALA A 42 1.69 -2.05 16.06
CA ALA A 42 2.58 -3.19 16.21
C ALA A 42 4.03 -2.77 16.47
N TYR A 43 4.53 -1.72 15.80
CA TYR A 43 5.85 -1.15 16.10
C TYR A 43 6.01 -0.68 17.54
N SER A 44 5.02 0.07 18.02
CA SER A 44 5.05 0.68 19.35
C SER A 44 5.00 -0.40 20.43
N GLU A 45 4.06 -1.35 20.29
CA GLU A 45 3.89 -2.46 21.24
C GLU A 45 5.09 -3.41 21.23
N ALA A 46 5.59 -3.78 20.05
CA ALA A 46 6.77 -4.64 19.93
C ALA A 46 8.03 -4.01 20.56
N TYR A 47 8.21 -2.69 20.40
CA TYR A 47 9.30 -1.96 21.03
C TYR A 47 9.16 -1.95 22.56
N GLU A 48 7.98 -1.63 23.08
CA GLU A 48 7.75 -1.61 24.53
C GLU A 48 8.02 -2.96 25.19
N GLU A 49 7.58 -4.05 24.56
CA GLU A 49 7.88 -5.41 25.03
C GLU A 49 9.38 -5.72 24.94
N ALA A 50 10.04 -5.42 23.81
CA ALA A 50 11.47 -5.65 23.63
C ALA A 50 12.32 -4.86 24.64
N TRP A 51 11.95 -3.60 24.92
CA TRP A 51 12.59 -2.75 25.92
C TRP A 51 12.50 -3.36 27.31
N LYS A 52 11.30 -3.79 27.74
CA LYS A 52 11.09 -4.42 29.05
C LYS A 52 11.88 -5.72 29.20
N GLU A 53 11.99 -6.51 28.14
CA GLU A 53 12.67 -7.80 28.18
C GLU A 53 14.19 -7.72 28.10
N THR A 54 14.73 -6.77 27.34
CA THR A 54 16.17 -6.78 26.97
C THR A 54 16.88 -5.43 27.09
N GLY A 55 16.17 -4.35 27.43
CA GLY A 55 16.76 -3.02 27.51
C GLY A 55 17.12 -2.41 26.14
N VAL A 56 16.37 -2.74 25.08
CA VAL A 56 16.53 -2.14 23.74
C VAL A 56 16.35 -0.61 23.74
N ARG A 57 17.42 0.15 23.46
CA ARG A 57 17.37 1.62 23.41
C ARG A 57 16.32 2.16 22.43
N GLU A 58 15.77 3.33 22.74
CA GLU A 58 14.77 4.03 21.92
C GLU A 58 15.24 4.32 20.50
N GLU A 59 16.54 4.51 20.27
CA GLU A 59 17.10 4.70 18.92
C GLU A 59 16.81 3.50 18.00
N ALA A 60 16.57 2.31 18.56
CA ALA A 60 16.19 1.15 17.78
C ALA A 60 14.80 1.30 17.15
N LEU A 61 13.85 1.98 17.81
CA LEU A 61 12.53 2.30 17.25
C LEU A 61 12.68 3.05 15.92
N PHE A 62 13.44 4.14 15.95
CA PHE A 62 13.69 4.97 14.77
C PHE A 62 14.41 4.19 13.67
N ARG A 63 15.41 3.39 14.02
CA ARG A 63 16.14 2.60 13.02
C ARG A 63 15.28 1.51 12.43
N VAL A 64 14.49 0.79 13.21
CA VAL A 64 13.56 -0.20 12.67
C VAL A 64 12.52 0.49 11.78
N ALA A 65 11.93 1.62 12.19
CA ALA A 65 11.00 2.36 11.32
C ALA A 65 11.67 2.89 10.03
N THR A 66 12.97 3.23 10.07
CA THR A 66 13.72 3.74 8.92
C THR A 66 14.17 2.63 7.96
N TYR A 67 14.66 1.50 8.50
CA TYR A 67 15.13 0.34 7.73
C TYR A 67 13.97 -0.53 7.24
N PHE A 68 12.89 -0.60 8.02
CA PHE A 68 11.66 -1.27 7.70
C PHE A 68 10.60 -0.19 7.48
N ASN A 69 10.69 0.56 6.39
CA ASN A 69 9.60 1.46 6.03
C ASN A 69 8.43 0.62 5.49
N LEU A 70 7.76 -0.12 6.38
CA LEU A 70 6.58 -0.91 6.10
C LEU A 70 5.37 -0.02 5.76
N VAL A 71 5.52 1.30 5.83
CA VAL A 71 4.48 2.28 5.53
C VAL A 71 4.11 2.18 4.05
N LEU A 72 2.84 1.91 3.81
CA LEU A 72 2.26 1.90 2.49
C LEU A 72 1.82 3.31 2.13
N ASN A 73 2.34 3.84 1.02
CA ASN A 73 1.94 5.16 0.54
C ASN A 73 0.56 5.10 -0.13
N ASN A 74 -0.33 6.05 0.12
CA ASN A 74 -1.65 6.15 -0.56
C ASN A 74 -1.84 7.44 -1.36
N TYR A 75 -0.78 8.22 -1.61
CA TYR A 75 -0.89 9.59 -2.10
C TYR A 75 -1.68 9.69 -3.41
N GLY A 76 -1.35 8.88 -4.42
CA GLY A 76 -2.07 8.91 -5.69
C GLY A 76 -3.54 8.52 -5.55
N PHE A 77 -3.86 7.53 -4.71
CA PHE A 77 -5.25 7.16 -4.41
C PHE A 77 -6.01 8.23 -3.62
N LYS A 78 -5.36 8.85 -2.63
CA LYS A 78 -5.93 9.92 -1.81
C LYS A 78 -6.27 11.13 -2.67
N GLU A 79 -5.33 11.59 -3.48
CA GLU A 79 -5.53 12.73 -4.40
C GLU A 79 -6.64 12.46 -5.42
N LEU A 80 -6.76 11.22 -5.91
CA LEU A 80 -7.89 10.82 -6.76
C LEU A 80 -9.22 10.90 -6.02
N ALA A 81 -9.29 10.41 -4.77
CA ALA A 81 -10.50 10.42 -3.96
C ALA A 81 -10.97 11.84 -3.63
N GLU A 82 -10.04 12.70 -3.21
CA GLU A 82 -10.28 14.06 -2.74
C GLU A 82 -10.51 15.07 -3.88
N SER A 83 -10.28 14.67 -5.14
CA SER A 83 -10.45 15.56 -6.29
C SER A 83 -11.86 16.17 -6.40
N GLU A 84 -11.99 17.48 -6.17
CA GLU A 84 -13.29 18.18 -6.22
C GLU A 84 -13.83 18.39 -7.66
N ARG A 85 -12.99 18.19 -8.68
CA ARG A 85 -13.30 18.44 -10.09
C ARG A 85 -13.23 17.15 -10.90
N GLU A 86 -13.95 17.12 -12.02
CA GLU A 86 -13.83 16.04 -13.01
C GLU A 86 -12.38 15.99 -13.50
N LEU A 87 -11.66 14.92 -13.15
CA LEU A 87 -10.28 14.72 -13.56
C LEU A 87 -10.24 14.26 -15.01
N ASP A 88 -9.45 14.94 -15.85
CA ASP A 88 -9.16 14.44 -17.19
C ASP A 88 -8.29 13.15 -17.13
N SER A 89 -8.21 12.46 -18.27
CA SER A 89 -7.50 11.20 -18.36
C SER A 89 -6.00 11.30 -18.06
N TYR A 90 -5.38 12.45 -18.36
CA TYR A 90 -3.94 12.66 -18.12
C TYR A 90 -3.67 12.81 -16.64
N LYS A 91 -4.47 13.63 -15.94
CA LYS A 91 -4.33 13.79 -14.48
C LYS A 91 -4.56 12.47 -13.74
N VAL A 92 -5.54 11.66 -14.17
CA VAL A 92 -5.75 10.32 -13.61
C VAL A 92 -4.54 9.42 -13.87
N PHE A 93 -4.01 9.42 -15.09
CA PHE A 93 -2.82 8.62 -15.44
C PHE A 93 -1.61 9.01 -14.58
N ASP A 94 -1.36 10.30 -14.40
CA ASP A 94 -0.24 10.81 -13.59
C ASP A 94 -0.37 10.39 -12.13
N LEU A 95 -1.56 10.49 -11.53
CA LEU A 95 -1.79 10.10 -10.14
C LEU A 95 -1.64 8.58 -9.94
N ILE A 96 -2.09 7.76 -10.90
CA ILE A 96 -1.92 6.31 -10.85
C ILE A 96 -0.44 5.92 -11.07
N ASN A 97 0.30 6.60 -11.95
CA ASN A 97 1.74 6.38 -12.09
C ASN A 97 2.48 6.79 -10.82
N LEU A 98 2.15 7.94 -10.24
CA LEU A 98 2.71 8.38 -8.97
C LEU A 98 2.45 7.35 -7.86
N GLN A 99 1.24 6.78 -7.81
CA GLN A 99 0.95 5.69 -6.87
C GLN A 99 1.84 4.46 -7.10
N LEU A 100 2.08 4.08 -8.36
CA LEU A 100 2.95 2.97 -8.72
C LEU A 100 4.42 3.26 -8.35
N GLU A 101 4.88 4.48 -8.60
CA GLU A 101 6.20 4.97 -8.22
C GLU A 101 6.35 4.92 -6.71
N LYS A 102 5.41 5.49 -5.94
CA LYS A 102 5.46 5.47 -4.47
C LYS A 102 5.45 4.07 -3.87
N HIS A 103 4.75 3.11 -4.47
CA HIS A 103 4.85 1.72 -4.03
C HIS A 103 6.12 1.01 -4.51
N SER A 104 6.80 1.54 -5.53
CA SER A 104 8.05 1.00 -6.09
C SER A 104 9.29 1.71 -5.57
N GLU A 105 9.15 2.87 -4.92
CA GLU A 105 10.16 3.46 -4.05
C GLU A 105 10.43 2.43 -2.96
N ASP A 106 11.46 1.61 -3.19
CA ASP A 106 11.86 0.55 -2.28
C ASP A 106 12.53 1.19 -1.07
N TYR A 107 11.72 1.70 -0.14
CA TYR A 107 12.18 2.15 1.16
C TYR A 107 12.46 0.96 2.11
N GLY A 108 13.08 -0.10 1.60
CA GLY A 108 13.46 -1.26 2.40
C GLY A 108 12.33 -2.25 2.64
N SER A 109 11.68 -2.77 1.59
CA SER A 109 10.73 -3.89 1.76
C SER A 109 11.16 -5.17 1.05
N SER A 110 11.85 -5.07 -0.08
CA SER A 110 12.38 -6.25 -0.79
C SER A 110 13.82 -6.54 -0.35
N LEU A 111 14.66 -5.49 -0.43
CA LEU A 111 16.04 -5.54 0.05
C LEU A 111 16.10 -5.70 1.58
N ALA A 112 15.19 -5.10 2.35
CA ALA A 112 15.22 -5.29 3.80
C ALA A 112 14.84 -6.69 4.24
N VAL A 113 14.03 -7.45 3.48
CA VAL A 113 13.74 -8.87 3.78
C VAL A 113 14.94 -9.77 3.43
N GLU A 114 15.65 -9.48 2.34
CA GLU A 114 16.92 -10.16 2.02
C GLU A 114 18.05 -9.79 2.99
N GLU A 115 18.16 -8.51 3.37
CA GLU A 115 19.08 -8.01 4.39
C GLU A 115 18.69 -8.50 5.79
N ILE A 116 17.40 -8.62 6.12
CA ILE A 116 16.88 -9.39 7.26
C ILE A 116 17.39 -10.80 7.14
N GLY A 117 17.26 -11.45 5.98
CA GLY A 117 17.79 -12.78 5.74
C GLY A 117 19.26 -12.87 6.15
N MET A 118 20.07 -11.83 5.88
CA MET A 118 21.49 -11.77 6.25
C MET A 118 21.76 -11.40 7.72
N VAL A 119 20.99 -10.46 8.30
CA VAL A 119 21.10 -10.00 9.70
C VAL A 119 20.50 -11.02 10.67
N ILE A 120 19.48 -11.77 10.21
CA ILE A 120 18.70 -12.74 10.98
C ILE A 120 19.25 -14.18 10.86
N ASN A 121 20.27 -14.46 10.02
CA ASN A 121 20.82 -15.80 9.80
C ASN A 121 21.77 -16.37 10.89
N PRO A 122 21.42 -16.31 12.19
CA PRO A 122 21.62 -17.49 13.03
C PRO A 122 20.41 -18.44 12.92
N PRO A 123 20.61 -19.77 12.95
CA PRO A 123 19.59 -20.80 12.72
C PRO A 123 18.42 -20.84 13.74
N THR A 124 18.27 -19.84 14.60
CA THR A 124 17.39 -19.85 15.79
C THR A 124 16.24 -18.85 15.75
N TYR A 125 16.17 -17.94 14.77
CA TYR A 125 15.12 -16.91 14.72
C TYR A 125 14.24 -17.09 13.49
N ARG A 126 12.94 -17.28 13.72
CA ARG A 126 11.93 -17.49 12.69
C ARG A 126 11.00 -16.28 12.69
N LEU A 127 10.72 -15.74 11.51
CA LEU A 127 9.59 -14.83 11.35
C LEU A 127 8.30 -15.64 11.30
N TYR A 128 7.23 -15.06 11.83
CA TYR A 128 5.91 -15.63 12.05
C TYR A 128 4.95 -15.33 10.90
N GLY A 129 5.27 -14.36 10.02
CA GLY A 129 4.57 -14.15 8.75
C GLY A 129 3.86 -12.80 8.62
N GLY A 130 3.91 -11.95 9.65
CA GLY A 130 3.33 -10.61 9.61
C GLY A 130 4.03 -9.70 8.61
N ILE A 131 5.38 -9.69 8.62
CA ILE A 131 6.17 -8.91 7.64
C ILE A 131 5.93 -9.41 6.22
N ASP A 132 5.91 -10.73 6.02
CA ASP A 132 5.62 -11.35 4.71
C ASP A 132 4.24 -10.96 4.19
N THR A 133 3.26 -10.82 5.08
CA THR A 133 1.91 -10.39 4.72
C THR A 133 1.89 -8.93 4.25
N ILE A 134 2.60 -8.03 4.93
CA ILE A 134 2.75 -6.63 4.48
C ILE A 134 3.46 -6.55 3.13
N PHE A 135 4.52 -7.33 2.92
CA PHE A 135 5.22 -7.39 1.65
C PHE A 135 4.29 -7.85 0.51
N ASN A 136 3.54 -8.92 0.74
CA ASN A 136 2.60 -9.42 -0.25
C ASN A 136 1.47 -8.42 -0.53
N LEU A 137 1.00 -7.71 0.48
CA LEU A 137 0.02 -6.63 0.32
C LEU A 137 0.57 -5.50 -0.57
N ASN A 138 1.78 -5.00 -0.29
CA ASN A 138 2.43 -3.98 -1.12
C ASN A 138 2.62 -4.47 -2.57
N ARG A 139 3.08 -5.72 -2.73
CA ARG A 139 3.23 -6.35 -4.05
C ARG A 139 1.90 -6.37 -4.80
N LYS A 140 0.78 -6.72 -4.16
CA LYS A 140 -0.54 -6.71 -4.79
C LYS A 140 -1.02 -5.30 -5.14
N LEU A 141 -0.77 -4.31 -4.30
CA LEU A 141 -1.04 -2.89 -4.62
C LEU A 141 -0.26 -2.43 -5.87
N ARG A 142 1.00 -2.82 -6.01
CA ARG A 142 1.82 -2.54 -7.21
C ARG A 142 1.28 -3.25 -8.44
N GLU A 143 0.98 -4.54 -8.32
CA GLU A 143 0.44 -5.36 -9.41
C GLU A 143 -0.86 -4.75 -9.97
N VAL A 144 -1.79 -4.35 -9.10
CA VAL A 144 -3.07 -3.78 -9.51
C VAL A 144 -2.92 -2.45 -10.22
N THR A 145 -2.05 -1.58 -9.69
CA THR A 145 -1.79 -0.25 -10.25
C THR A 145 -1.10 -0.37 -11.61
N ARG A 146 -0.09 -1.24 -11.71
CA ARG A 146 0.61 -1.55 -12.97
C ARG A 146 -0.35 -2.15 -14.00
N GLU A 147 -1.26 -3.03 -13.58
CA GLU A 147 -2.24 -3.63 -14.46
C GLU A 147 -3.23 -2.60 -15.00
N ALA A 148 -3.71 -1.68 -14.15
CA ALA A 148 -4.58 -0.58 -14.55
C ALA A 148 -3.91 0.29 -15.63
N ILE A 149 -2.66 0.72 -15.40
CA ILE A 149 -1.87 1.47 -16.38
C ILE A 149 -1.73 0.68 -17.68
N ARG A 150 -1.28 -0.57 -17.60
CA ARG A 150 -0.99 -1.42 -18.77
C ARG A 150 -2.22 -1.65 -19.64
N LYS A 151 -3.37 -1.96 -19.03
CA LYS A 151 -4.63 -2.23 -19.75
C LYS A 151 -5.24 -0.96 -20.35
N CYS A 152 -5.15 0.17 -19.65
CA CYS A 152 -5.91 1.36 -20.01
C CYS A 152 -5.11 2.41 -20.79
N LYS A 153 -3.76 2.34 -20.83
CA LYS A 153 -2.91 3.35 -21.51
C LYS A 153 -3.29 3.65 -22.95
N LYS A 154 -3.83 2.68 -23.70
CA LYS A 154 -4.26 2.88 -25.10
C LYS A 154 -5.46 3.81 -25.25
N LEU A 155 -6.16 4.09 -24.14
CA LEU A 155 -7.31 4.99 -24.08
C LEU A 155 -6.92 6.37 -23.54
N LEU A 156 -5.64 6.67 -23.30
CA LEU A 156 -5.22 7.98 -22.80
C LEU A 156 -5.66 9.11 -23.75
N GLY A 157 -6.28 10.16 -23.22
CA GLY A 157 -6.96 11.22 -23.99
C GLY A 157 -8.42 10.92 -24.36
N ASP A 158 -8.89 9.68 -24.17
CA ASP A 158 -10.28 9.27 -24.36
C ASP A 158 -11.04 9.25 -23.02
N LYS A 159 -12.32 9.66 -23.04
CA LYS A 159 -13.20 9.66 -21.85
C LYS A 159 -13.37 8.28 -21.21
N ARG A 160 -13.17 7.21 -21.99
CA ARG A 160 -13.22 5.81 -21.52
C ARG A 160 -12.03 5.40 -20.66
N PHE A 161 -10.95 6.21 -20.63
CA PHE A 161 -9.77 5.93 -19.82
C PHE A 161 -10.11 5.78 -18.34
N ASN A 162 -10.80 6.77 -17.77
CA ASN A 162 -11.15 6.80 -16.35
C ASN A 162 -12.04 5.60 -15.98
N THR A 163 -13.01 5.26 -16.84
CA THR A 163 -13.86 4.08 -16.68
C THR A 163 -13.04 2.78 -16.70
N CYS A 164 -12.08 2.67 -17.60
CA CYS A 164 -11.18 1.52 -17.67
C CYS A 164 -10.37 1.37 -16.38
N ILE A 165 -9.75 2.46 -15.89
CA ILE A 165 -8.97 2.45 -14.64
C ILE A 165 -9.86 2.05 -13.47
N ALA A 166 -11.01 2.70 -13.30
CA ALA A 166 -11.94 2.41 -12.20
C ALA A 166 -12.39 0.94 -12.20
N ARG A 167 -12.59 0.34 -13.38
CA ARG A 167 -12.95 -1.07 -13.51
C ARG A 167 -11.80 -1.98 -13.08
N VAL A 168 -10.58 -1.77 -13.58
CA VAL A 168 -9.43 -2.63 -13.23
C VAL A 168 -9.10 -2.53 -11.74
N LEU A 169 -9.11 -1.32 -11.18
CA LEU A 169 -8.92 -1.12 -9.74
C LEU A 169 -10.00 -1.84 -8.92
N ARG A 170 -11.27 -1.78 -9.35
CA ARG A 170 -12.35 -2.48 -8.64
C ARG A 170 -12.21 -4.00 -8.70
N GLU A 171 -11.86 -4.54 -9.86
CA GLU A 171 -11.63 -5.98 -10.05
C GLU A 171 -10.47 -6.49 -9.18
N GLY A 172 -9.42 -5.69 -9.01
CA GLY A 172 -8.27 -6.07 -8.20
C GLY A 172 -8.34 -5.71 -6.72
N TYR A 173 -9.32 -4.92 -6.29
CA TYR A 173 -9.47 -4.51 -4.90
C TYR A 173 -9.69 -5.69 -3.96
N GLU A 174 -10.53 -6.65 -4.34
CA GLU A 174 -10.78 -7.85 -3.50
C GLU A 174 -9.51 -8.66 -3.25
N ASN A 175 -8.61 -8.75 -4.22
CA ASN A 175 -7.33 -9.43 -4.06
C ASN A 175 -6.40 -8.69 -3.09
N VAL A 176 -6.40 -7.36 -3.11
CA VAL A 176 -5.63 -6.54 -2.16
C VAL A 176 -6.25 -6.64 -0.76
N LYS A 177 -7.57 -6.53 -0.67
CA LYS A 177 -8.32 -6.67 0.57
C LYS A 177 -8.10 -8.02 1.24
N TRP A 178 -8.02 -9.11 0.47
CA TRP A 178 -7.72 -10.42 1.00
C TRP A 178 -6.39 -10.47 1.78
N TRP A 179 -5.34 -9.80 1.28
CA TRP A 179 -4.06 -9.72 2.00
C TRP A 179 -4.13 -8.80 3.23
N TYR A 180 -4.93 -7.73 3.16
CA TYR A 180 -5.21 -6.90 4.34
C TYR A 180 -5.92 -7.70 5.45
N ASP A 181 -6.94 -8.49 5.08
CA ASP A 181 -7.69 -9.31 6.02
C ASP A 181 -6.85 -10.46 6.59
N LYS A 182 -5.77 -10.85 5.90
CA LYS A 182 -4.79 -11.85 6.35
C LYS A 182 -3.70 -11.30 7.26
N LEU A 183 -3.54 -9.98 7.34
CA LEU A 183 -2.59 -9.38 8.27
C LEU A 183 -3.01 -9.75 9.69
N ASP A 184 -2.12 -10.40 10.42
CA ASP A 184 -2.28 -10.69 11.85
C ASP A 184 -1.39 -9.73 12.64
N ASP A 185 -2.00 -8.98 13.56
CA ASP A 185 -1.31 -7.94 14.33
C ASP A 185 -0.31 -8.56 15.33
N GLU A 186 -0.60 -9.75 15.87
CA GLU A 186 0.28 -10.44 16.81
C GLU A 186 1.47 -11.05 16.09
N GLU A 187 1.27 -11.68 14.92
CA GLU A 187 2.39 -12.17 14.10
C GLU A 187 3.31 -11.02 13.67
N LEU A 188 2.74 -9.88 13.27
CA LEU A 188 3.53 -8.69 12.92
C LEU A 188 4.31 -8.15 14.14
N LYS A 189 3.67 -8.08 15.32
CA LYS A 189 4.32 -7.64 16.54
C LYS A 189 5.47 -8.56 16.94
N GLU A 190 5.30 -9.88 16.86
CA GLU A 190 6.36 -10.86 17.16
C GLU A 190 7.54 -10.78 16.18
N ASP A 191 7.26 -10.58 14.90
CA ASP A 191 8.29 -10.31 13.89
C ASP A 191 9.11 -9.07 14.25
N LEU A 192 8.42 -7.97 14.56
CA LEU A 192 9.05 -6.70 14.93
C LEU A 192 9.84 -6.79 16.25
N LYS A 193 9.30 -7.48 17.25
CA LYS A 193 9.99 -7.72 18.53
C LYS A 193 11.27 -8.52 18.32
N THR A 194 11.22 -9.54 17.47
CA THR A 194 12.39 -10.34 17.08
C THR A 194 13.45 -9.46 16.44
N ILE A 195 13.06 -8.56 15.54
CA ILE A 195 13.96 -7.59 14.89
C ILE A 195 14.57 -6.64 15.92
N TYR A 196 13.77 -6.03 16.80
CA TYR A 196 14.26 -5.11 17.84
C TYR A 196 15.33 -5.76 18.72
N LYS A 197 15.06 -6.97 19.23
CA LYS A 197 16.00 -7.74 20.05
C LYS A 197 17.31 -8.05 19.33
N LYS A 198 17.27 -8.26 18.02
CA LYS A 198 18.47 -8.59 17.26
C LYS A 198 19.34 -7.37 16.98
N LEU A 199 18.70 -6.28 16.59
CA LEU A 199 19.39 -5.04 16.29
C LEU A 199 19.98 -4.40 17.55
N SER A 200 19.34 -4.57 18.72
CA SER A 200 19.94 -4.15 19.99
C SER A 200 21.25 -4.89 20.30
N ILE A 201 21.37 -6.18 19.96
CA ILE A 201 22.62 -6.95 20.11
C ILE A 201 23.70 -6.47 19.13
N ILE A 202 23.33 -6.18 17.89
CA ILE A 202 24.29 -5.74 16.87
C ILE A 202 24.81 -4.33 17.17
N TRP A 203 23.94 -3.43 17.64
CA TRP A 203 24.28 -2.03 17.90
C TRP A 203 24.74 -1.73 19.33
N SER A 204 24.79 -2.73 20.20
CA SER A 204 25.46 -2.65 21.50
C SER A 204 26.96 -2.99 21.44
N LYS A 205 27.45 -3.45 20.28
CA LYS A 205 28.87 -3.59 19.97
C LYS A 205 29.38 -2.37 19.22
#